data_AF-A0A2S4K881-F1
#
_entry.id   AF-A0A2S4K881-F1
#
_cell.length_a   1.000
_cell.length_b   1.000
_cell.length_c   1.000
_cell.angle_alpha   90.00
_cell.angle_beta   90.00
_cell.angle_gamma   90.00
#
_symmetry.space_group_name_H-M   'P 1'
#
loop_
_entity.id
_entity.type
_entity.pdbx_description
1 polymer ?
#
loop_
_entity_poly.entity_id
_entity_poly.type
_entity_poly.pdbx_seq_one_letter_code
_entity_poly.pdbx_strand_id
1 'polypeptide(L)'
;MPEFKLTRDSLNTITDVEIAFGTTKLLPPIGAVPEEFKRGNDYTKLLDRLFADQPPPEGEIVFREGFDDADAPALLNRVVRAHLRSFEPKHEHKIAGLGYLISQVCEVRLT
;
A
#
# COMPACT_ATOMS: atom_id res chain seq x y z
N MET A 1 -10.46 -8.54 16.67
CA MET A 1 -10.52 -7.84 15.38
C MET A 1 -9.97 -8.81 14.34
N PRO A 2 -10.57 -8.98 13.15
CA PRO A 2 -10.03 -9.91 12.16
C PRO A 2 -8.60 -9.50 11.81
N GLU A 3 -7.68 -10.46 11.88
CA GLU A 3 -6.28 -10.27 11.52
C GLU A 3 -6.21 -10.07 10.01
N PHE A 4 -5.87 -8.86 9.56
CA PHE A 4 -5.56 -8.62 8.16
C PHE A 4 -4.17 -9.17 7.89
N LYS A 5 -4.09 -10.20 7.03
CA LYS A 5 -2.82 -10.83 6.66
C LYS A 5 -2.68 -10.88 5.16
N LEU A 6 -1.70 -10.17 4.63
CA LEU A 6 -1.35 -10.23 3.23
C LEU A 6 -0.37 -11.38 2.99
N THR A 7 -0.54 -12.12 1.90
CA THR A 7 0.41 -13.16 1.48
C THR A 7 1.17 -12.71 0.24
N ARG A 8 2.30 -13.37 -0.05
CA ARG A 8 3.07 -13.09 -1.26
C ARG A 8 2.25 -13.25 -2.54
N ASP A 9 1.41 -14.29 -2.59
CA ASP A 9 0.52 -14.57 -3.72
C ASP A 9 -0.57 -13.52 -3.90
N SER A 10 -0.97 -12.83 -2.82
CA SER A 10 -1.96 -11.75 -2.89
C SER A 10 -1.52 -10.64 -3.85
N LEU A 11 -0.22 -10.34 -3.94
CA LEU A 11 0.32 -9.31 -4.84
C LEU A 11 0.13 -9.66 -6.33
N ASN A 12 0.04 -10.95 -6.67
CA ASN A 12 -0.18 -11.41 -8.04
C ASN A 12 -1.63 -11.24 -8.51
N THR A 13 -2.54 -10.91 -7.59
CA THR A 13 -3.98 -10.90 -7.91
C THR A 13 -4.46 -9.62 -8.58
N ILE A 14 -3.61 -8.59 -8.68
CA ILE A 14 -3.94 -7.32 -9.33
C ILE A 14 -3.75 -7.43 -10.85
N THR A 15 -4.87 -7.30 -11.56
CA THR A 15 -4.95 -7.37 -13.02
C THR A 15 -4.61 -6.03 -13.68
N ASP A 16 -4.29 -6.05 -14.98
CA ASP A 16 -4.04 -4.82 -15.74
C ASP A 16 -5.28 -3.91 -15.85
N VAL A 17 -6.47 -4.50 -15.85
CA VAL A 17 -7.75 -3.76 -15.82
C VAL A 17 -7.87 -2.96 -14.52
N GLU A 18 -7.54 -3.58 -13.38
CA GLU A 18 -7.55 -2.91 -12.08
C GLU A 18 -6.49 -1.81 -11.97
N ILE A 19 -5.35 -1.96 -12.64
CA ILE A 19 -4.34 -0.88 -12.71
C ILE A 19 -4.86 0.30 -13.53
N ALA A 20 -5.55 0.05 -14.64
CA ALA A 20 -6.06 1.08 -15.53
C ALA A 20 -7.22 1.89 -14.91
N PHE A 21 -8.15 1.20 -14.24
CA PHE A 21 -9.41 1.77 -13.75
C PHE A 21 -9.48 1.95 -12.24
N GLY A 22 -8.55 1.37 -11.49
CA GLY A 22 -8.50 1.38 -10.05
C GLY A 22 -9.19 0.19 -9.39
N THR A 23 -8.88 -0.05 -8.12
CA THR A 23 -9.47 -1.14 -7.32
C THR A 23 -9.49 -0.81 -5.83
N THR A 24 -10.32 -1.52 -5.07
CA THR A 24 -10.30 -1.57 -3.60
C THR A 24 -9.87 -2.94 -3.07
N LYS A 25 -9.45 -3.85 -3.96
CA LYS A 25 -9.07 -5.22 -3.62
C LYS A 25 -7.82 -5.22 -2.74
N LEU A 26 -7.77 -6.13 -1.75
CA LEU A 26 -6.69 -6.21 -0.75
C LEU A 26 -6.68 -5.07 0.27
N LEU A 27 -7.45 -3.99 0.10
CA LEU A 27 -7.51 -2.96 1.15
C LEU A 27 -8.15 -3.53 2.42
N PRO A 28 -7.53 -3.36 3.59
CA PRO A 28 -8.16 -3.68 4.85
C PRO A 28 -9.39 -2.78 5.07
N PRO A 29 -10.45 -3.29 5.72
CA PRO A 29 -11.53 -2.43 6.20
C PRO A 29 -10.96 -1.42 7.22
N ILE A 30 -11.47 -0.19 7.23
CA ILE A 30 -10.93 0.89 8.09
C ILE A 30 -10.87 0.52 9.57
N GLY A 31 -11.82 -0.31 10.04
CA GLY A 31 -11.83 -0.82 11.42
C GLY A 31 -10.65 -1.74 11.75
N ALA A 32 -10.02 -2.39 10.77
CA ALA A 32 -8.84 -3.24 10.96
C ALA A 32 -7.52 -2.48 10.81
N VAL A 33 -7.54 -1.25 10.30
CA VAL A 33 -6.35 -0.42 10.15
C VAL A 33 -5.92 0.10 11.54
N PRO A 34 -4.65 -0.10 11.95
CA PRO A 34 -4.16 0.45 13.22
C PRO A 34 -4.19 1.98 13.24
N GLU A 35 -4.36 2.57 14.43
CA GLU A 35 -4.50 4.03 14.60
C GLU A 35 -3.28 4.82 14.11
N GLU A 36 -2.08 4.25 14.15
CA GLU A 36 -0.87 4.90 13.65
C GLU A 36 -0.93 5.21 12.14
N PHE A 37 -1.60 4.37 11.35
CA PHE A 37 -1.80 4.60 9.92
C PHE A 37 -2.94 5.58 9.65
N LYS A 38 -3.89 5.74 10.59
CA LYS A 38 -4.98 6.73 10.46
C LYS A 38 -4.51 8.14 10.81
N ARG A 39 -3.62 8.26 11.79
CA ARG A 39 -3.01 9.54 12.20
C ARG A 39 -1.95 10.03 11.22
N GLY A 40 -1.31 9.08 10.54
CA GLY A 40 -0.25 9.32 9.58
C GLY A 40 1.12 8.92 10.11
N ASN A 41 1.90 8.29 9.23
CA ASN A 41 3.25 7.79 9.49
C ASN A 41 4.06 7.82 8.17
N ASP A 42 5.23 7.21 8.17
CA ASP A 42 6.12 7.21 7.01
C ASP A 42 5.50 6.56 5.77
N TYR A 43 4.71 5.50 5.95
CA TYR A 43 3.97 4.86 4.87
C TYR A 43 2.94 5.81 4.26
N THR A 44 2.12 6.47 5.09
CA THR A 44 1.09 7.37 4.57
C THR A 44 1.70 8.61 3.92
N LYS A 45 2.79 9.16 4.47
CA LYS A 45 3.52 10.28 3.87
C LYS A 45 4.07 9.94 2.49
N LEU A 46 4.66 8.75 2.35
CA LEU A 46 5.11 8.24 1.05
C LEU A 46 3.93 8.18 0.07
N LEU A 47 2.80 7.60 0.50
CA LEU A 47 1.63 7.42 -0.35
C LEU A 47 0.94 8.74 -0.73
N ASP A 48 0.86 9.71 0.18
CA ASP A 48 0.31 11.03 -0.12
C ASP A 48 1.17 11.76 -1.17
N ARG A 49 2.50 11.65 -1.10
CA ARG A 49 3.41 12.20 -2.12
C ARG A 49 3.20 11.53 -3.47
N LEU A 50 3.14 10.20 -3.50
CA LEU A 50 2.86 9.44 -4.72
C LEU A 50 1.47 9.77 -5.31
N PHE A 51 0.46 9.96 -4.46
CA PHE A 51 -0.88 10.35 -4.89
C PHE A 51 -0.91 11.75 -5.50
N ALA A 52 -0.16 12.69 -4.92
CA ALA A 52 -0.05 14.06 -5.39
C ALA A 52 0.88 14.23 -6.59
N ASP A 53 1.40 13.13 -7.16
CA ASP A 53 2.41 13.13 -8.23
C ASP A 53 3.65 13.97 -7.89
N GLN A 54 4.01 13.98 -6.61
CA GLN A 54 5.20 14.65 -6.09
C GLN A 54 6.37 13.66 -6.02
N PRO A 55 7.62 14.16 -6.05
CA PRO A 55 8.78 13.33 -5.81
C PRO A 55 8.64 12.53 -4.51
N PRO A 56 8.98 11.23 -4.50
CA PRO A 56 8.96 10.45 -3.28
C PRO A 56 9.97 11.03 -2.27
N PRO A 57 9.63 11.02 -0.97
CA PRO A 57 10.56 11.43 0.07
C PRO A 57 11.81 10.54 0.08
N GLU A 58 12.94 11.10 0.51
CA GLU A 58 14.16 10.33 0.73
C GLU A 58 13.94 9.34 1.88
N GLY A 59 14.57 8.17 1.78
CA GLY A 59 14.39 7.10 2.76
C GLY A 59 14.82 5.74 2.25
N GLU A 60 14.49 4.73 3.04
CA GLU A 60 14.80 3.33 2.79
C GLU A 60 13.50 2.50 2.75
N ILE A 61 13.46 1.53 1.83
CA ILE A 61 12.42 0.50 1.79
C ILE A 61 13.09 -0.87 1.87
N VAL A 62 12.78 -1.64 2.91
CA VAL A 62 13.33 -2.98 3.15
C VAL A 62 12.21 -4.00 3.09
N PHE A 63 12.25 -4.91 2.12
CA PHE A 63 11.23 -5.96 2.00
C PHE A 63 11.38 -6.98 3.13
N ARG A 64 10.24 -7.44 3.66
CA ARG A 64 10.20 -8.46 4.72
C ARG A 64 10.46 -9.84 4.14
N GLU A 65 10.89 -10.76 4.99
CA GLU A 65 11.03 -12.18 4.64
C GLU A 65 9.71 -12.72 4.05
N GLY A 66 9.81 -13.40 2.91
CA GLY A 66 8.65 -13.89 2.14
C GLY A 66 8.11 -12.88 1.12
N PHE A 67 8.69 -11.67 1.08
CA PHE A 67 8.47 -10.66 0.05
C PHE A 67 9.79 -10.11 -0.52
N ASP A 68 10.91 -10.77 -0.24
CA ASP A 68 12.27 -10.38 -0.60
C ASP A 68 12.74 -10.95 -1.95
N ASP A 69 11.82 -11.55 -2.73
CA ASP A 69 12.09 -11.99 -4.09
C ASP A 69 12.13 -10.82 -5.11
N ALA A 70 12.72 -11.10 -6.27
CA ALA A 70 12.97 -10.11 -7.31
C ALA A 70 11.69 -9.47 -7.90
N ASP A 71 10.55 -10.15 -7.84
CA ASP A 71 9.30 -9.68 -8.44
C ASP A 71 8.44 -8.86 -7.47
N ALA A 72 8.64 -9.03 -6.16
CA ALA A 72 7.84 -8.37 -5.13
C ALA A 72 7.81 -6.83 -5.25
N PRO A 73 8.91 -6.11 -5.55
CA PRO A 73 8.86 -4.67 -5.73
C PRO A 73 7.96 -4.22 -6.90
N ALA A 74 8.05 -4.92 -8.04
CA ALA A 74 7.25 -4.60 -9.21
C ALA A 74 5.76 -4.86 -8.97
N LEU A 75 5.44 -5.96 -8.30
CA LEU A 75 4.05 -6.33 -7.96
C LEU A 75 3.46 -5.41 -6.89
N LEU A 76 4.24 -5.03 -5.87
CA LEU A 76 3.81 -4.05 -4.88
C LEU A 76 3.50 -2.70 -5.55
N ASN A 77 4.34 -2.24 -6.47
CA ASN A 77 4.08 -1.01 -7.24
C ASN A 77 2.77 -1.11 -8.07
N ARG A 78 2.47 -2.29 -8.65
CA ARG A 78 1.18 -2.52 -9.33
C ARG A 78 -0.01 -2.37 -8.39
N VAL A 79 0.06 -2.96 -7.19
CA VAL A 79 -0.96 -2.80 -6.13
C VAL A 79 -1.12 -1.32 -5.78
N VAL A 80 -0.03 -0.61 -5.48
CA VAL A 80 -0.06 0.81 -5.10
C VAL A 80 -0.73 1.65 -6.20
N ARG A 81 -0.31 1.51 -7.46
CA ARG A 81 -0.86 2.30 -8.57
C ARG A 81 -2.35 2.04 -8.80
N ALA A 82 -2.78 0.79 -8.73
CA ALA A 82 -4.20 0.45 -8.86
C ALA A 82 -5.04 1.13 -7.77
N HIS A 83 -4.55 1.19 -6.53
CA HIS A 83 -5.27 1.85 -5.44
C HIS A 83 -5.28 3.37 -5.56
N LEU A 84 -4.14 3.98 -5.90
CA LEU A 84 -4.05 5.44 -6.06
C LEU A 84 -4.92 5.94 -7.23
N ARG A 85 -5.14 5.11 -8.26
CA ARG A 85 -6.03 5.40 -9.39
C ARG A 85 -7.52 5.34 -9.04
N SER A 86 -7.90 4.56 -8.02
CA SER A 86 -9.29 4.38 -7.62
C SER A 86 -9.91 5.69 -7.09
N PHE A 87 -11.21 5.91 -7.33
CA PHE A 87 -11.96 6.99 -6.68
C PHE A 87 -12.55 6.59 -5.31
N GLU A 88 -12.48 5.30 -4.98
CA GLU A 88 -12.95 4.72 -3.72
C GLU A 88 -11.83 3.93 -3.00
N PRO A 89 -11.89 3.77 -1.67
CA PRO A 89 -12.76 4.47 -0.73
C PRO A 89 -12.32 5.95 -0.59
N LYS A 90 -12.88 6.66 0.41
CA LYS A 90 -12.43 8.03 0.76
C LYS A 90 -10.92 8.08 0.95
N HIS A 91 -10.31 9.22 0.59
CA HIS A 91 -8.86 9.44 0.62
C HIS A 91 -8.20 8.95 1.91
N GLU A 92 -8.73 9.37 3.08
CA GLU A 92 -8.20 8.99 4.39
C GLU A 92 -8.16 7.46 4.59
N HIS A 93 -9.22 6.73 4.24
CA HIS A 93 -9.24 5.27 4.34
C HIS A 93 -8.29 4.64 3.32
N LYS A 94 -8.25 5.16 2.09
CA LYS A 94 -7.36 4.64 1.05
C LYS A 94 -5.89 4.73 1.47
N ILE A 95 -5.44 5.89 1.92
CA ILE A 95 -4.05 6.11 2.32
C ILE A 95 -3.71 5.32 3.58
N ALA A 96 -4.56 5.33 4.60
CA ALA A 96 -4.33 4.58 5.83
C ALA A 96 -4.31 3.05 5.58
N GLY A 97 -5.28 2.56 4.81
CA GLY A 97 -5.39 1.14 4.48
C GLY A 97 -4.26 0.65 3.59
N LEU A 98 -3.86 1.44 2.60
CA LEU A 98 -2.73 1.11 1.72
C LEU A 98 -1.40 1.18 2.48
N GLY A 99 -1.25 2.14 3.41
CA GLY A 99 -0.08 2.20 4.29
C GLY A 99 0.04 0.95 5.16
N TYR A 100 -1.07 0.49 5.75
CA TYR A 100 -1.08 -0.76 6.52
C TYR A 100 -0.85 -2.00 5.66
N LEU A 101 -1.36 -2.03 4.42
CA LEU A 101 -1.06 -3.09 3.45
C LEU A 101 0.44 -3.16 3.15
N ILE A 102 1.06 -2.02 2.82
CA ILE A 102 2.49 -1.94 2.51
C ILE A 102 3.33 -2.38 3.71
N SER A 103 2.93 -2.04 4.93
CA SER A 103 3.68 -2.45 6.13
C SER A 103 3.71 -3.97 6.37
N GLN A 104 2.81 -4.74 5.74
CA GLN A 104 2.88 -6.20 5.71
C GLN A 104 3.95 -6.74 4.76
N VAL A 105 4.39 -5.93 3.79
CA VAL A 105 5.29 -6.32 2.69
C VAL A 105 6.71 -5.81 2.92
N CYS A 106 6.85 -4.55 3.34
CA CYS A 106 8.13 -3.91 3.56
C CYS A 106 8.09 -2.93 4.74
N GLU A 107 9.28 -2.61 5.24
CA GLU A 107 9.50 -1.50 6.14
C GLU A 107 9.86 -0.25 5.35
N VAL A 108 9.20 0.87 5.66
CA VAL A 108 9.49 2.18 5.09
C VAL A 108 10.04 3.07 6.21
N ARG A 109 11.19 3.70 5.97
CA ARG A 109 11.84 4.64 6.89
C ARG A 109 12.21 5.89 6.11
N LEU A 110 11.52 7.01 6.38
CA LEU A 110 11.81 8.27 5.69
C LEU A 110 12.83 9.10 6.47
N THR A 111 13.61 9.91 5.76
CA THR A 111 14.62 10.82 6.33
C THR A 111 14.20 12.28 6.29
#